data_AF-A0A530AJ79-F1
#
_entry.id   AF-A0A530AJ79-F1
#
_cell.length_a   1.000
_cell.length_b   1.000
_cell.length_c   1.000
_cell.angle_alpha   90.00
_cell.angle_beta   90.00
_cell.angle_gamma   90.00
#
_symmetry.space_group_name_H-M   'P 1'
#
loop_
_entity.id
_entity.type
_entity.pdbx_description
1 polymer ?
#
loop_
_entity_poly.entity_id
_entity_poly.type
_entity_poly.pdbx_seq_one_letter_code
_entity_poly.pdbx_strand_id
1 'polypeptide(L)'
;MTRSERAASGIQLAPGSKVGIIAGGGRLPVEVADGLVKHGFAPFIIIAAGEVDREADFAAYDQEKLALEEIGRLFPLLRRQGITHLVLAGEIKRRPRLSKIRPTFGLLAIIP
;
A
#
# COMPACT_ATOMS: atom_id res chain seq x y z
N MET A 1 27.29 -14.31 -24.60
CA MET A 1 26.58 -13.08 -24.22
C MET A 1 25.08 -13.35 -24.25
N THR A 2 24.50 -13.73 -23.12
CA THR A 2 23.07 -14.01 -23.02
C THR A 2 22.34 -12.68 -22.94
N ARG A 3 21.75 -12.25 -24.06
CA ARG A 3 20.81 -11.13 -24.09
C ARG A 3 19.63 -11.53 -23.22
N SER A 4 19.60 -11.07 -21.97
CA SER A 4 18.39 -11.13 -21.15
C SER A 4 17.33 -10.37 -21.94
N GLU A 5 16.39 -11.11 -22.50
CA GLU A 5 15.10 -10.57 -22.91
C GLU A 5 14.53 -9.93 -21.65
N ARG A 6 14.60 -8.60 -21.57
CA ARG A 6 13.89 -7.85 -20.55
C ARG A 6 12.44 -8.28 -20.68
N ALA A 7 11.94 -8.98 -19.66
CA ALA A 7 10.56 -9.38 -19.56
C ALA A 7 9.68 -8.17 -19.91
N ALA A 8 9.03 -8.24 -21.06
CA ALA A 8 8.00 -7.31 -21.49
C ALA A 8 6.70 -7.56 -20.70
N SER A 9 6.82 -7.76 -19.38
CA SER A 9 5.72 -8.03 -18.46
C SER A 9 5.75 -7.04 -17.30
N GLY A 10 6.07 -5.78 -17.59
CA GLY A 10 5.83 -4.70 -16.64
C GLY A 10 4.34 -4.60 -16.36
N ILE A 11 3.97 -4.27 -15.11
CA ILE A 11 2.58 -3.96 -14.77
C ILE A 11 2.16 -2.74 -15.60
N GLN A 12 1.24 -2.95 -16.56
CA GLN A 12 0.69 -1.86 -17.37
C GLN A 12 -0.48 -1.22 -16.63
N LEU A 13 -0.24 -0.03 -16.07
CA LEU A 13 -1.29 0.79 -15.48
C LEU A 13 -2.00 1.56 -16.59
N ALA A 14 -3.27 1.24 -16.83
CA ALA A 14 -4.10 1.98 -17.78
C ALA A 14 -4.26 3.45 -17.32
N PRO A 15 -4.43 4.41 -18.25
CA PRO A 15 -4.77 5.78 -17.91
C PRO A 15 -6.00 5.83 -16.98
N GLY A 16 -5.89 6.57 -15.87
CA GLY A 16 -6.93 6.65 -14.84
C GLY A 16 -6.85 5.60 -13.73
N SER A 17 -5.86 4.70 -13.77
CA SER A 17 -5.57 3.80 -12.65
C SER A 17 -5.23 4.60 -11.39
N LYS A 18 -5.89 4.26 -10.26
CA LYS A 18 -5.56 4.81 -8.95
C LYS A 18 -4.78 3.79 -8.15
N VAL A 19 -3.55 4.13 -7.82
CA VAL A 19 -2.63 3.22 -7.13
C VAL A 19 -2.58 3.56 -5.65
N GLY A 20 -2.86 2.58 -4.81
CA GLY A 20 -2.64 2.65 -3.37
C GLY A 20 -1.30 2.01 -3.01
N ILE A 21 -0.58 2.57 -2.04
CA ILE A 21 0.62 1.98 -1.47
C ILE A 21 0.35 1.70 0.00
N ILE A 22 0.44 0.45 0.44
CA ILE A 22 0.57 0.14 1.86
C ILE A 22 2.05 0.28 2.21
N ALA A 23 2.37 1.34 2.94
CA ALA A 23 3.73 1.69 3.34
C ALA A 23 4.07 1.04 4.67
N GLY A 24 5.01 0.10 4.64
CA GLY A 24 5.76 -0.38 5.79
C GLY A 24 7.08 0.39 5.97
N GLY A 25 7.96 -0.15 6.81
CA GLY A 25 9.26 0.43 7.10
C GLY A 25 10.23 0.42 5.90
N GLY A 26 11.29 1.23 6.03
CA GLY A 26 12.34 1.36 5.01
C GLY A 26 12.07 2.46 3.97
N ARG A 27 12.88 2.45 2.90
CA ARG A 27 12.85 3.49 1.84
C ARG A 27 12.01 3.11 0.62
N LEU A 28 11.76 1.82 0.44
CA LEU A 28 11.04 1.29 -0.72
C LEU A 28 9.67 1.96 -0.96
N PRO A 29 8.80 2.19 0.05
CA PRO A 29 7.50 2.81 -0.23
C PRO A 29 7.63 4.25 -0.74
N VAL A 30 8.65 4.99 -0.31
CA VAL A 30 8.94 6.35 -0.81
C VAL A 30 9.39 6.29 -2.27
N GLU A 31 10.32 5.40 -2.60
CA GLU A 31 10.83 5.23 -3.97
C GLU A 31 9.71 4.79 -4.94
N VAL A 32 8.78 3.96 -4.48
CA VAL A 32 7.60 3.57 -5.27
C VAL A 32 6.66 4.76 -5.48
N ALA A 33 6.40 5.57 -4.45
CA ALA A 33 5.55 6.76 -4.59
C ALA A 33 6.16 7.76 -5.58
N ASP A 34 7.45 8.04 -5.47
CA ASP A 34 8.19 8.89 -6.42
C ASP A 34 8.15 8.34 -7.84
N GLY A 35 8.34 7.02 -7.98
CA GLY A 35 8.24 6.33 -9.26
C GLY A 35 6.87 6.53 -9.91
N LEU A 36 5.78 6.38 -9.14
CA LEU A 36 4.42 6.57 -9.64
C LEU A 36 4.15 8.01 -10.07
N VAL A 37 4.57 9.00 -9.27
CA VAL A 37 4.42 10.42 -9.62
C VAL A 37 5.17 10.76 -10.91
N LYS A 38 6.40 10.25 -11.07
CA LYS A 38 7.18 10.43 -12.32
C LYS A 38 6.50 9.85 -13.55
N HIS A 39 5.65 8.85 -13.40
CA HIS A 39 4.85 8.24 -14.47
C HIS A 39 3.45 8.85 -14.60
N GLY A 40 3.15 9.94 -13.88
CA GLY A 40 1.88 10.67 -13.98
C GLY A 40 0.74 10.09 -13.14
N PHE A 41 1.03 9.20 -12.19
CA PHE A 41 0.04 8.66 -11.26
C PHE A 41 0.09 9.40 -9.92
N ALA A 42 -1.08 9.63 -9.31
CA ALA A 42 -1.18 10.15 -7.95
C ALA A 42 -1.40 8.98 -6.97
N PRO A 43 -0.38 8.57 -6.20
CA PRO A 43 -0.51 7.47 -5.25
C PRO A 43 -1.26 7.89 -3.99
N PHE A 44 -2.08 6.99 -3.45
CA PHE A 44 -2.67 7.11 -2.12
C PHE A 44 -1.88 6.26 -1.12
N ILE A 45 -1.37 6.87 -0.05
CA ILE A 45 -0.48 6.18 0.90
C ILE A 45 -1.26 5.69 2.12
N ILE A 46 -1.16 4.41 2.40
CA ILE A 46 -1.72 3.76 3.59
C ILE A 46 -0.55 3.44 4.50
N ILE A 47 -0.33 4.28 5.51
CA ILE A 47 0.79 4.13 6.45
C ILE A 47 0.44 3.02 7.45
N ALA A 48 1.23 1.95 7.49
CA ALA A 48 1.13 0.93 8.52
C ALA A 48 1.57 1.53 9.87
N ALA A 49 0.60 1.83 10.73
CA ALA A 49 0.85 2.58 11.95
C ALA A 49 1.83 1.83 12.89
N GLY A 50 2.92 2.50 13.27
CA GLY A 50 3.97 1.94 14.12
C GLY A 50 5.04 1.13 13.38
N GLU A 51 4.95 0.99 12.05
CA GLU A 51 5.95 0.31 11.23
C GLU A 51 6.82 1.28 10.41
N VAL A 52 6.37 2.53 10.26
CA VAL A 52 6.99 3.53 9.38
C VAL A 52 7.76 4.55 10.21
N ASP A 53 9.09 4.52 10.11
CA ASP A 53 9.97 5.50 10.77
C ASP A 53 10.04 6.84 9.99
N ARG A 54 9.61 6.84 8.73
CA ARG A 54 9.76 7.95 7.76
C ARG A 54 8.43 8.55 7.32
N GLU A 55 7.47 8.70 8.24
CA GLU A 55 6.13 9.18 7.90
C GLU A 55 6.14 10.59 7.26
N ALA A 56 7.09 11.45 7.65
CA ALA A 56 7.23 12.80 7.11
C ALA A 56 7.52 12.81 5.60
N ASP A 57 8.15 11.77 5.06
CA ASP A 57 8.46 11.66 3.63
C ASP A 57 7.18 11.49 2.79
N PHE A 58 6.05 11.13 3.42
CA PHE A 58 4.76 10.97 2.74
C PHE A 58 3.85 12.19 2.84
N ALA A 59 4.28 13.27 3.51
CA ALA A 59 3.44 14.45 3.76
C ALA A 59 2.93 15.15 2.48
N ALA A 60 3.57 14.91 1.33
CA ALA A 60 3.18 15.46 0.04
C ALA A 60 2.07 14.68 -0.67
N TYR A 61 1.70 13.49 -0.17
CA TYR A 61 0.69 12.63 -0.79
C TYR A 61 -0.59 12.56 0.05
N ASP A 62 -1.70 12.21 -0.60
CA ASP A 62 -2.91 11.81 0.12
C ASP A 62 -2.61 10.55 0.91
N GLN A 63 -2.84 10.60 2.22
CA GLN A 63 -2.44 9.53 3.12
C GLN A 63 -3.46 9.26 4.23
N GLU A 64 -3.55 7.99 4.64
CA GLU A 64 -4.31 7.57 5.82
C GLU A 64 -3.47 6.58 6.63
N LYS A 65 -3.46 6.74 7.95
CA LYS A 65 -2.79 5.78 8.84
C LYS A 65 -3.75 4.65 9.17
N LEU A 66 -3.26 3.43 9.08
CA LEU A 66 -4.02 2.24 9.42
C LEU A 66 -3.17 1.32 10.31
N ALA A 67 -3.68 0.99 11.49
CA ALA A 67 -3.04 -0.05 12.30
C ALA A 67 -3.26 -1.43 11.66
N LEU A 68 -2.29 -2.33 11.80
CA LEU A 68 -2.40 -3.69 11.26
C LEU A 68 -3.63 -4.44 11.84
N GLU A 69 -3.99 -4.13 13.08
CA GLU A 69 -5.18 -4.68 13.74
C GLU A 69 -6.52 -4.15 13.19
N GLU A 70 -6.49 -3.08 12.38
CA GLU A 70 -7.66 -2.48 11.75
C GLU A 70 -7.86 -2.93 10.29
N ILE A 71 -7.29 -4.08 9.90
CA ILE A 71 -7.35 -4.60 8.54
C ILE A 71 -8.77 -4.66 7.94
N GLY A 72 -9.80 -4.83 8.77
CA GLY A 72 -11.21 -4.76 8.34
C GLY A 72 -11.64 -3.40 7.73
N ARG A 73 -10.94 -2.31 8.07
CA ARG A 73 -11.16 -0.97 7.50
C ARG A 73 -10.45 -0.75 6.16
N LEU A 74 -9.48 -1.62 5.80
CA LEU A 74 -8.69 -1.48 4.59
C LEU A 74 -9.58 -1.52 3.33
N PHE A 75 -10.43 -2.53 3.17
CA PHE A 75 -11.26 -2.66 1.98
C PHE A 75 -12.27 -1.51 1.80
N PRO A 76 -13.02 -1.07 2.84
CA PRO A 76 -13.86 0.13 2.75
C PRO A 76 -13.06 1.39 2.38
N LEU A 77 -11.84 1.55 2.92
CA LEU A 77 -10.95 2.65 2.58
C LEU A 77 -10.57 2.62 1.09
N LEU A 78 -10.09 1.49 0.59
CA LEU A 78 -9.71 1.32 -0.82
C LEU A 78 -10.87 1.62 -1.77
N ARG A 79 -12.07 1.13 -1.44
CA ARG A 79 -13.29 1.42 -2.21
C ARG A 79 -13.67 2.89 -2.18
N ARG A 80 -13.61 3.54 -1.02
CA ARG A 80 -13.90 4.98 -0.87
C ARG A 80 -12.97 5.85 -1.70
N GLN A 81 -11.68 5.50 -1.74
CA GLN A 81 -10.67 6.23 -2.51
C GLN A 81 -10.65 5.85 -4.00
N GLY A 82 -11.38 4.79 -4.38
CA GLY A 82 -11.42 4.28 -5.75
C GLY A 82 -10.11 3.63 -6.20
N ILE A 83 -9.35 3.04 -5.26
CA ILE A 83 -8.07 2.39 -5.56
C ILE A 83 -8.32 1.15 -6.42
N THR A 84 -7.65 1.08 -7.57
CA THR A 84 -7.75 -0.03 -8.53
C THR A 84 -6.57 -0.99 -8.44
N HIS A 85 -5.41 -0.49 -8.04
CA HIS A 85 -4.18 -1.26 -7.89
C HIS A 85 -3.56 -0.99 -6.54
N LEU A 86 -3.06 -2.03 -5.88
CA LEU A 86 -2.46 -1.92 -4.55
C LEU A 86 -1.03 -2.45 -4.60
N VAL A 87 -0.10 -1.70 -4.04
CA VAL A 87 1.30 -2.11 -3.86
C VAL A 87 1.58 -2.23 -2.37
N LEU A 88 2.16 -3.34 -1.95
CA LEU A 88 2.70 -3.51 -0.60
C LEU A 88 4.20 -3.23 -0.69
N ALA A 89 4.67 -2.20 0.01
CA ALA A 89 6.06 -1.78 -0.06
C ALA A 89 6.62 -1.56 1.34
N GLY A 90 7.82 -2.07 1.58
CA GLY A 90 8.50 -1.97 2.86
C GLY A 90 8.30 -3.17 3.78
N GLU A 91 9.02 -3.13 4.89
CA GLU A 91 9.01 -4.20 5.89
C GLU A 91 7.93 -3.97 6.96
N ILE A 92 7.42 -5.07 7.52
CA ILE A 92 6.56 -5.05 8.71
C ILE A 92 7.34 -5.80 9.79
N LYS A 93 7.87 -5.04 10.76
CA LYS A 93 8.73 -5.57 11.82
C LYS A 93 7.90 -6.25 12.91
N ARG A 94 6.74 -5.68 13.23
CA ARG A 94 5.89 -6.21 14.30
C ARG A 94 4.83 -7.15 13.77
N ARG A 95 4.67 -8.30 14.43
CA ARG A 95 3.50 -9.15 14.19
C ARG A 95 2.23 -8.51 14.78
N PRO A 96 1.13 -8.38 14.01
CA PRO A 96 -0.12 -7.87 14.54
C PRO A 96 -0.63 -8.76 15.67
N ARG A 97 -1.20 -8.12 16.70
CA ARG A 97 -1.81 -8.86 17.81
C ARG A 97 -3.19 -9.33 17.38
N LEU A 98 -3.33 -10.62 17.08
CA LEU A 98 -4.59 -11.21 16.63
C LEU A 98 -5.75 -10.92 17.60
N SER A 99 -5.47 -10.90 18.91
CA SER A 99 -6.46 -10.57 19.95
C SER A 99 -6.99 -9.14 19.92
N LYS A 100 -6.30 -8.22 19.23
CA LYS A 100 -6.70 -6.81 19.09
C LYS A 100 -7.35 -6.51 17.74
N ILE A 101 -7.44 -7.50 16.86
CA ILE A 101 -8.13 -7.36 15.58
C ILE A 101 -9.62 -7.15 15.87
N ARG A 102 -10.19 -6.08 15.32
CA ARG A 102 -11.63 -5.82 15.44
C ARG A 102 -12.37 -6.66 14.40
N PRO A 103 -13.19 -7.65 14.82
CA PRO A 103 -13.99 -8.42 13.87
C PRO A 103 -14.99 -7.48 13.21
N THR A 104 -14.83 -7.31 11.89
CA THR A 104 -15.80 -6.60 11.04
C THR A 104 -16.45 -7.63 10.13
N PHE A 105 -17.69 -7.40 9.69
CA PHE A 105 -18.37 -8.32 8.77
C PHE A 105 -17.53 -8.61 7.52
N GLY A 106 -16.85 -7.58 6.99
CA GLY A 106 -15.92 -7.75 5.87
C GLY A 106 -14.74 -8.66 6.20
N LEU A 107 -14.16 -8.56 7.40
CA LEU A 107 -13.05 -9.42 7.82
C LEU A 107 -13.48 -10.86 8.10
N LEU A 108 -14.64 -11.05 8.74
CA LEU A 108 -15.21 -12.39 9.02
C LEU A 108 -15.52 -13.17 7.75
N ALA A 109 -15.74 -12.49 6.62
CA ALA A 109 -15.95 -13.14 5.32
C ALA A 109 -14.65 -13.64 4.66
N ILE A 110 -13.47 -13.25 5.15
CA ILE A 110 -12.17 -13.50 4.50
C ILE A 110 -11.26 -14.40 5.35
N ILE A 111 -11.47 -14.44 6.68
CA ILE A 111 -10.71 -15.30 7.59
C ILE A 111 -11.41 -16.68 7.67
N PRO A 112 -10.67 -17.80 7.48
CA PRO A 112 -11.21 -19.16 7.59
C PRO A 112 -11.61 -19.56 9.01
#